data_AF-A0A1F2S1L3-F1
#
_entry.id   AF-A0A1F2S1L3-F1
#
_cell.length_a   1.000
_cell.length_b   1.000
_cell.length_c   1.000
_cell.angle_alpha   90.00
_cell.angle_beta   90.00
_cell.angle_gamma   90.00
#
_symmetry.space_group_name_H-M   'P 1'
#
loop_
_entity.id
_entity.type
_entity.pdbx_description
1 polymer ?
#
loop_
_entity_poly.entity_id
_entity_poly.type
_entity_poly.pdbx_seq_one_letter_code
_entity_poly.pdbx_strand_id
1 'polypeptide(L)'
;MVLTVIVSVLFGNANIGMAAFAGAVVLAAFRVADHEEAVRRMPWAVILMVSGVTVLISVLEQTGGLELFTALLASMATPETITGAVAFVTGVISIYSSTSGVVLPAFLPTVPGLVERLGGGDPVAIASAMNIGAHLVDVSPLSTVGAMCLAGITAPEAVRPTFNRLLAWGFSMTGVGAVLCWLMFRVVGL
;
A
#
# COMPACT_ATOMS: atom_id res chain seq x y z
N MET A 1 25.29 -10.60 -6.22
CA MET A 1 25.07 -9.16 -5.97
C MET A 1 23.76 -8.85 -5.26
N VAL A 2 22.62 -9.48 -5.61
CA VAL A 2 21.37 -9.30 -4.83
C VAL A 2 21.59 -9.60 -3.33
N LEU A 3 22.27 -10.71 -3.02
CA LEU A 3 22.74 -11.02 -1.66
C LEU A 3 23.61 -9.92 -1.04
N THR A 4 24.51 -9.30 -1.82
CA THR A 4 25.37 -8.22 -1.37
C THR A 4 24.55 -6.98 -1.01
N VAL A 5 23.61 -6.57 -1.87
CA VAL A 5 22.69 -5.46 -1.59
C VAL A 5 21.85 -5.75 -0.35
N ILE A 6 21.31 -6.96 -0.23
CA ILE A 6 20.52 -7.39 0.94
C ILE A 6 21.35 -7.31 2.22
N VAL A 7 22.58 -7.83 2.22
CA VAL A 7 23.47 -7.81 3.39
C VAL A 7 23.86 -6.37 3.74
N SER A 8 24.16 -5.52 2.75
CA SER A 8 24.47 -4.10 2.97
C SER A 8 23.31 -3.33 3.58
N VAL A 9 22.07 -3.62 3.18
CA VAL A 9 20.88 -2.95 3.72
C VAL A 9 20.55 -3.47 5.12
N LEU A 10 20.58 -4.78 5.33
CA LEU A 10 20.21 -5.40 6.61
C LEU A 10 21.24 -5.18 7.72
N PHE A 11 22.54 -5.23 7.40
CA PHE A 11 23.61 -5.16 8.39
C PHE A 11 24.43 -3.87 8.32
N GLY A 12 24.41 -3.19 7.17
CA GLY A 12 25.18 -1.96 6.93
C GLY A 12 24.38 -0.66 7.05
N ASN A 13 23.07 -0.70 7.37
CA ASN A 13 22.16 0.46 7.37
C ASN A 13 22.19 1.26 6.05
N ALA A 14 22.57 0.63 4.94
CA ALA A 14 22.61 1.31 3.65
C ALA A 14 21.18 1.61 3.18
N ASN A 15 20.94 2.82 2.67
CA ASN A 15 19.67 3.14 2.02
C ASN A 15 19.44 2.18 0.84
N ILE A 16 18.30 1.50 0.82
CA ILE A 16 18.00 0.45 -0.17
C ILE A 16 18.04 0.96 -1.61
N GLY A 17 17.61 2.21 -1.85
CA GLY A 17 17.66 2.85 -3.16
C GLY A 17 19.10 3.09 -3.61
N MET A 18 19.91 3.71 -2.74
CA MET A 18 21.34 3.95 -3.03
C MET A 18 22.11 2.64 -3.22
N ALA A 19 21.84 1.63 -2.38
CA ALA A 19 22.47 0.31 -2.48
C ALA A 19 22.08 -0.41 -3.78
N ALA A 20 20.81 -0.32 -4.20
CA ALA A 20 20.34 -0.87 -5.46
C ALA A 20 20.97 -0.15 -6.66
N PHE A 21 21.04 1.18 -6.66
CA PHE A 21 21.70 1.96 -7.72
C PHE A 21 23.20 1.68 -7.79
N ALA A 22 23.90 1.66 -6.66
CA ALA A 22 25.32 1.32 -6.61
C ALA A 22 25.57 -0.09 -7.15
N GLY A 23 24.73 -1.06 -6.76
CA GLY A 23 24.76 -2.40 -7.33
C GLY A 23 24.55 -2.40 -8.85
N ALA A 24 23.54 -1.68 -9.34
CA ALA A 24 23.27 -1.57 -10.78
C ALA A 24 24.47 -0.97 -11.54
N VAL A 25 25.12 0.07 -11.00
CA VAL A 25 26.35 0.67 -11.56
C VAL A 25 27.49 -0.34 -11.62
N VAL A 26 27.66 -1.15 -10.55
CA VAL A 26 28.68 -2.21 -10.53
C VAL A 26 28.40 -3.26 -11.60
N LEU A 27 27.18 -3.80 -11.70
CA LEU A 27 26.84 -4.78 -12.76
C LEU A 27 27.02 -4.21 -14.15
N ALA A 28 26.65 -2.94 -14.32
CA ALA A 28 26.81 -2.22 -15.57
C ALA A 28 28.29 -2.11 -15.96
N ALA A 29 29.17 -1.75 -15.01
CA ALA A 29 30.60 -1.65 -15.23
C ALA A 29 31.24 -3.00 -15.62
N PHE A 30 30.79 -4.09 -14.99
CA PHE A 30 31.26 -5.44 -15.31
C PHE A 30 30.56 -6.11 -16.50
N ARG A 31 29.61 -5.41 -17.15
CA ARG A 31 28.81 -5.93 -18.30
C ARG A 31 28.19 -7.31 -18.05
N VAL A 32 27.73 -7.55 -16.81
CA VAL A 32 27.17 -8.84 -16.40
C VAL A 32 25.77 -9.08 -17.00
N ALA A 33 25.10 -8.02 -17.45
CA ALA A 33 23.79 -8.06 -18.07
C ALA A 33 23.73 -7.09 -19.26
N ASP A 34 22.86 -7.39 -20.22
CA ASP A 34 22.52 -6.48 -21.30
C ASP A 34 21.74 -5.27 -20.76
N HIS A 35 22.25 -4.07 -21.02
CA HIS A 35 21.65 -2.83 -20.52
C HIS A 35 20.25 -2.59 -21.10
N GLU A 36 20.06 -2.88 -22.39
CA GLU A 36 18.80 -2.64 -23.07
C GLU A 36 17.72 -3.60 -22.55
N GLU A 37 18.08 -4.88 -22.38
CA GLU A 37 17.16 -5.86 -21.80
C GLU A 37 16.82 -5.54 -20.34
N ALA A 38 17.80 -5.10 -19.55
CA ALA A 38 17.57 -4.67 -18.17
C ALA A 38 16.63 -3.45 -18.09
N VAL A 39 16.83 -2.45 -18.95
CA VAL A 39 15.96 -1.27 -19.05
C VAL A 39 14.55 -1.63 -19.51
N ARG A 40 14.40 -2.57 -20.45
CA ARG A 40 13.08 -3.04 -20.91
C ARG A 40 12.32 -3.81 -19.83
N ARG A 41 13.02 -4.49 -18.92
CA ARG A 41 12.42 -5.24 -17.79
C ARG A 41 12.05 -4.36 -16.60
N MET A 42 12.44 -3.09 -16.58
CA MET A 42 12.07 -2.17 -15.50
C MET A 42 10.55 -1.95 -15.44
N PRO A 43 9.94 -1.92 -14.24
CA PRO A 43 8.51 -1.71 -14.07
C PRO A 43 8.12 -0.23 -14.23
N TRP A 44 8.32 0.33 -15.43
CA TRP A 44 8.10 1.76 -15.73
C TRP A 44 6.69 2.26 -15.38
N ALA A 45 5.68 1.43 -15.60
CA ALA A 45 4.30 1.76 -15.23
C ALA A 45 4.13 2.00 -13.72
N VAL A 46 4.80 1.19 -12.88
CA VAL A 46 4.74 1.34 -11.42
C VAL A 46 5.48 2.60 -10.98
N ILE A 47 6.64 2.88 -11.57
CA ILE A 47 7.41 4.10 -11.28
C ILE A 47 6.59 5.34 -11.60
N LEU A 48 6.02 5.42 -12.81
CA LEU A 48 5.18 6.54 -13.23
C LEU A 48 3.94 6.70 -12.34
N MET A 49 3.30 5.60 -11.95
CA MET A 49 2.14 5.63 -11.05
C MET A 49 2.51 6.22 -9.68
N VAL A 50 3.56 5.72 -9.02
CA VAL A 50 3.99 6.22 -7.70
C VAL A 50 4.34 7.71 -7.80
N SER A 51 5.14 8.11 -8.79
CA SER A 51 5.49 9.52 -9.01
C SER A 51 4.26 10.39 -9.25
N GLY A 52 3.31 9.92 -10.08
CA GLY A 52 2.07 10.65 -10.37
C GLY A 52 1.19 10.83 -9.14
N VAL A 53 1.03 9.78 -8.33
CA VAL A 53 0.29 9.86 -7.06
C VAL A 53 0.95 10.85 -6.11
N THR A 54 2.28 10.82 -5.97
CA THR A 54 3.00 11.82 -5.14
C THR A 54 2.73 13.24 -5.60
N VAL A 55 2.76 13.51 -6.92
CA VAL A 55 2.43 14.84 -7.46
C VAL A 55 0.99 15.23 -7.13
N LEU A 56 0.03 14.33 -7.30
CA LEU A 56 -1.38 14.59 -6.95
C LEU A 56 -1.53 14.91 -5.47
N ILE A 57 -0.86 14.18 -4.58
CA ILE A 57 -0.87 14.46 -3.14
C ILE A 57 -0.29 15.85 -2.84
N SER A 58 0.83 16.22 -3.47
CA SER A 58 1.41 17.57 -3.31
C SER A 58 0.47 18.67 -3.81
N VAL A 59 -0.38 18.41 -4.80
CA VAL A 59 -1.42 19.34 -5.23
C VAL A 59 -2.55 19.40 -4.20
N LEU A 60 -2.99 18.26 -3.66
CA LEU A 60 -4.01 18.21 -2.59
C LEU A 60 -3.55 18.97 -1.34
N GLU A 61 -2.28 18.86 -0.97
CA GLU A 61 -1.67 19.58 0.15
C GLU A 61 -1.70 21.09 -0.08
N GLN A 62 -1.27 21.55 -1.27
CA GLN A 62 -1.26 22.98 -1.60
C GLN A 62 -2.65 23.61 -1.77
N THR A 63 -3.67 22.80 -2.07
CA THR A 63 -5.05 23.27 -2.28
C THR A 63 -5.92 23.15 -1.02
N GLY A 64 -5.39 22.63 0.09
CA GLY A 64 -6.17 22.33 1.31
C GLY A 64 -7.12 21.15 1.15
N GLY A 65 -6.98 20.36 0.08
CA GLY A 65 -7.75 19.14 -0.15
C GLY A 65 -7.43 18.06 0.89
N LEU A 66 -6.19 18.04 1.41
CA LEU A 66 -5.79 17.12 2.48
C LEU A 66 -6.54 17.42 3.79
N GLU A 67 -6.71 18.70 4.15
CA GLU A 67 -7.58 19.13 5.25
C GLU A 67 -9.03 18.72 5.04
N LEU A 68 -9.59 18.85 3.84
CA LEU A 68 -10.97 18.42 3.61
C LEU A 68 -11.11 16.90 3.78
N PHE A 69 -10.16 16.15 3.24
CA PHE A 69 -10.16 14.69 3.30
C PHE A 69 -10.04 14.17 4.74
N THR A 70 -9.10 14.72 5.51
CA THR A 70 -8.94 14.42 6.93
C THR A 70 -10.17 14.80 7.74
N ALA A 71 -10.89 15.88 7.37
CA ALA A 71 -12.11 16.29 8.06
C ALA A 71 -13.25 15.30 7.80
N LEU A 72 -13.38 14.84 6.56
CA LEU A 72 -14.34 13.81 6.21
C LEU A 72 -14.07 12.51 6.97
N LEU A 73 -12.82 12.04 7.00
CA LEU A 73 -12.44 10.84 7.75
C LEU A 73 -12.68 10.99 9.25
N ALA A 74 -12.32 12.15 9.83
CA ALA A 74 -12.57 12.46 11.23
C ALA A 74 -14.07 12.56 11.55
N SER A 75 -14.91 13.00 10.60
CA SER A 75 -16.37 13.06 10.80
C SER A 75 -17.02 11.68 10.87
N MET A 76 -16.38 10.65 10.32
CA MET A 76 -16.91 9.29 10.26
C MET A 76 -16.57 8.44 11.49
N ALA A 77 -15.64 8.90 12.34
CA ALA A 77 -15.09 8.10 13.42
C ALA A 77 -14.84 8.91 14.69
N THR A 78 -14.77 8.22 15.82
CA THR A 78 -14.30 8.79 17.09
C THR A 78 -12.84 8.37 17.30
N PRO A 79 -12.12 8.95 18.29
CA PRO A 79 -10.74 8.54 18.60
C PRO A 79 -10.62 7.04 18.88
N GLU A 80 -11.66 6.41 19.41
CA GLU A 80 -11.70 4.97 19.69
C GLU A 80 -12.01 4.09 18.46
N THR A 81 -12.66 4.63 17.42
CA THR A 81 -13.08 3.85 16.24
C THR A 81 -12.28 4.17 14.99
N ILE A 82 -11.39 5.17 15.05
CA ILE A 82 -10.65 5.65 13.87
C ILE A 82 -9.81 4.55 13.23
N THR A 83 -9.14 3.70 14.00
CA THR A 83 -8.31 2.61 13.46
C THR A 83 -9.14 1.63 12.64
N GLY A 84 -10.35 1.27 13.10
CA GLY A 84 -11.29 0.46 12.33
C GLY A 84 -11.82 1.17 11.09
N ALA A 85 -12.18 2.45 11.21
CA ALA A 85 -12.71 3.24 10.11
C ALA A 85 -11.68 3.44 8.99
N VAL A 86 -10.43 3.80 9.33
CA VAL A 86 -9.37 3.97 8.33
C VAL A 86 -8.96 2.64 7.71
N ALA A 87 -8.92 1.55 8.49
CA ALA A 87 -8.68 0.22 7.95
C ALA A 87 -9.77 -0.21 6.97
N PHE A 88 -11.04 0.12 7.26
CA PHE A 88 -12.15 -0.11 6.35
C PHE A 88 -12.00 0.69 5.05
N VAL A 89 -11.82 2.02 5.15
CA VAL A 89 -11.74 2.91 3.98
C VAL A 89 -10.55 2.56 3.09
N THR A 90 -9.37 2.38 3.68
CA THR A 90 -8.16 1.98 2.95
C THR A 90 -8.31 0.60 2.33
N GLY A 91 -8.95 -0.34 3.02
CA GLY A 91 -9.30 -1.65 2.49
C GLY A 91 -10.26 -1.57 1.29
N VAL A 92 -11.37 -0.83 1.37
CA VAL A 92 -12.32 -0.69 0.25
C VAL A 92 -11.60 -0.17 -1.01
N ILE A 93 -10.78 0.86 -0.86
CA ILE A 93 -10.07 1.48 -1.99
C ILE A 93 -8.99 0.52 -2.53
N SER A 94 -8.32 -0.21 -1.64
CA SER A 94 -7.28 -1.17 -2.00
C SER A 94 -7.81 -2.36 -2.83
N ILE A 95 -9.08 -2.76 -2.67
CA ILE A 95 -9.70 -3.82 -3.51
C ILE A 95 -9.49 -3.54 -5.01
N TYR A 96 -9.50 -2.27 -5.40
CA TYR A 96 -9.47 -1.82 -6.80
C TYR A 96 -8.15 -1.16 -7.21
N SER A 97 -7.22 -0.97 -6.28
CA SER A 97 -6.06 -0.10 -6.46
C SER A 97 -4.77 -0.79 -5.99
N SER A 98 -3.63 -0.13 -6.20
CA SER A 98 -2.35 -0.58 -5.66
C SER A 98 -2.19 -0.09 -4.22
N THR A 99 -2.05 -1.02 -3.27
CA THR A 99 -1.77 -0.70 -1.86
C THR A 99 -0.52 0.17 -1.73
N SER A 100 0.63 -0.35 -2.16
CA SER A 100 1.91 0.36 -2.03
C SER A 100 2.03 1.56 -2.98
N GLY A 101 1.34 1.51 -4.12
CA GLY A 101 1.47 2.51 -5.17
C GLY A 101 0.56 3.73 -5.05
N VAL A 102 -0.63 3.54 -4.45
CA VAL A 102 -1.68 4.56 -4.42
C VAL A 102 -2.19 4.78 -2.99
N VAL A 103 -2.62 3.71 -2.32
CA VAL A 103 -3.30 3.83 -1.02
C VAL A 103 -2.36 4.36 0.06
N LEU A 104 -1.21 3.73 0.29
CA LEU A 104 -0.29 4.17 1.34
C LEU A 104 0.27 5.58 1.09
N PRO A 105 0.74 5.93 -0.12
CA PRO A 105 1.18 7.29 -0.39
C PRO A 105 0.08 8.33 -0.15
N ALA A 106 -1.18 8.05 -0.51
CA ALA A 106 -2.27 9.01 -0.38
C ALA A 106 -2.79 9.15 1.06
N PHE A 107 -2.81 8.06 1.84
CA PHE A 107 -3.42 8.03 3.15
C PHE A 107 -2.44 8.30 4.30
N LEU A 108 -1.19 7.83 4.23
CA LEU A 108 -0.24 8.02 5.34
C LEU A 108 0.05 9.50 5.68
N PRO A 109 0.13 10.44 4.71
CA PRO A 109 0.28 11.87 5.01
C PRO A 109 -0.90 12.48 5.77
N THR A 110 -2.07 11.82 5.78
CA THR A 110 -3.28 12.29 6.46
C THR A 110 -3.25 12.03 7.97
N VAL A 111 -2.37 11.14 8.44
CA VAL A 111 -2.31 10.67 9.83
C VAL A 111 -2.10 11.81 10.83
N PRO A 112 -1.16 12.76 10.65
CA PRO A 112 -0.98 13.85 11.60
C PRO A 112 -2.23 14.71 11.77
N GLY A 113 -2.88 15.11 10.66
CA GLY A 113 -4.10 15.90 10.68
C GLY A 113 -5.30 15.15 11.28
N LEU A 114 -5.34 13.82 11.14
CA LEU A 114 -6.34 12.97 11.81
C LEU A 114 -6.16 12.98 13.33
N VAL A 115 -4.93 12.78 13.82
CA VAL A 115 -4.62 12.77 15.26
C VAL A 115 -4.95 14.12 15.89
N GLU A 116 -4.60 15.22 15.24
CA GLU A 116 -4.88 16.57 15.72
C GLU A 116 -6.38 16.82 15.84
N ARG A 117 -7.16 16.47 14.81
CA ARG A 117 -8.61 16.72 14.80
C ARG A 117 -9.42 15.84 15.73
N LEU A 118 -8.96 14.62 15.96
CA LEU A 118 -9.58 13.71 16.91
C LEU A 118 -9.25 14.08 18.37
N GLY A 119 -8.34 15.05 18.59
CA GLY A 119 -7.94 15.49 19.93
C GLY A 119 -7.00 14.50 20.62
N GLY A 120 -6.34 13.64 19.85
CA GLY A 120 -5.47 12.57 20.35
C GLY A 120 -5.61 11.27 19.56
N GLY A 121 -4.81 10.27 19.95
CA GLY A 121 -4.69 8.99 19.28
C GLY A 121 -3.23 8.69 18.94
N ASP A 122 -2.89 7.41 18.82
CA ASP A 122 -1.54 7.01 18.44
C ASP A 122 -1.38 7.07 16.90
N PRO A 123 -0.49 7.95 16.36
CA PRO A 123 -0.22 8.01 14.93
C PRO A 123 0.24 6.66 14.37
N VAL A 124 0.98 5.86 15.17
CA VAL A 124 1.51 4.57 14.74
C VAL A 124 0.37 3.56 14.60
N ALA A 125 -0.56 3.50 15.54
CA ALA A 125 -1.76 2.68 15.45
C ALA A 125 -2.62 3.03 14.22
N ILE A 126 -2.82 4.32 13.93
CA ILE A 126 -3.60 4.76 12.76
C ILE A 126 -2.88 4.35 11.46
N ALA A 127 -1.58 4.65 11.35
CA ALA A 127 -0.78 4.28 10.18
C ALA A 127 -0.72 2.75 9.99
N SER A 128 -0.60 2.00 11.08
CA SER A 128 -0.60 0.53 11.08
C SER A 128 -1.95 -0.03 10.67
N ALA A 129 -3.05 0.56 11.14
CA ALA A 129 -4.41 0.17 10.75
C ALA A 129 -4.68 0.42 9.25
N MET A 130 -4.22 1.56 8.71
CA MET A 130 -4.24 1.83 7.27
C MET A 130 -3.44 0.79 6.49
N ASN A 131 -2.24 0.46 6.98
CA ASN A 131 -1.38 -0.53 6.35
C ASN A 131 -2.00 -1.93 6.35
N ILE A 132 -2.53 -2.39 7.49
CA ILE A 132 -3.15 -3.70 7.62
C ILE A 132 -4.44 -3.77 6.79
N GLY A 133 -5.30 -2.75 6.87
CA GLY A 133 -6.56 -2.69 6.12
C GLY A 133 -6.34 -2.73 4.60
N ALA A 134 -5.35 -1.99 4.10
CA ALA A 134 -5.01 -1.99 2.68
C ALA A 134 -4.44 -3.33 2.19
N HIS A 135 -3.56 -3.99 2.95
CA HIS A 135 -2.94 -5.25 2.52
C HIS A 135 -3.85 -6.48 2.70
N LEU A 136 -4.78 -6.45 3.66
CA LEU A 136 -5.70 -7.57 3.92
C LEU A 136 -6.57 -7.91 2.71
N VAL A 137 -6.78 -6.97 1.79
CA VAL A 137 -7.62 -7.13 0.61
C VAL A 137 -6.82 -7.34 -0.68
N ASP A 138 -5.48 -7.40 -0.61
CA ASP A 138 -4.59 -7.44 -1.78
C ASP A 138 -4.79 -8.66 -2.68
N VAL A 139 -5.53 -9.69 -2.24
CA VAL A 139 -5.87 -10.87 -3.06
C VAL A 139 -7.15 -10.67 -3.90
N SER A 140 -7.73 -9.46 -3.87
CA SER A 140 -8.81 -9.06 -4.78
C SER A 140 -8.45 -9.34 -6.24
N PRO A 141 -9.38 -9.84 -7.08
CA PRO A 141 -9.10 -10.15 -8.48
C PRO A 141 -8.79 -8.91 -9.32
N LEU A 142 -9.03 -7.72 -8.76
CA LEU A 142 -8.78 -6.43 -9.39
C LEU A 142 -7.41 -5.85 -8.99
N SER A 143 -6.74 -6.45 -8.01
CA SER A 143 -5.35 -6.11 -7.68
C SER A 143 -4.38 -6.79 -8.65
N THR A 144 -3.12 -6.35 -8.65
CA THR A 144 -2.04 -7.02 -9.40
C THR A 144 -1.87 -8.49 -8.99
N VAL A 145 -1.96 -8.79 -7.70
CA VAL A 145 -1.79 -10.17 -7.19
C VAL A 145 -2.95 -11.06 -7.63
N GLY A 146 -4.20 -10.61 -7.45
CA GLY A 146 -5.36 -11.41 -7.84
C GLY A 146 -5.50 -11.54 -9.36
N ALA A 147 -5.12 -10.53 -10.13
CA ALA A 147 -5.08 -10.60 -11.59
C ALA A 147 -4.06 -11.66 -12.07
N MET A 148 -2.88 -11.72 -11.45
CA MET A 148 -1.90 -12.78 -11.75
C MET A 148 -2.43 -14.17 -11.38
N CYS A 149 -3.12 -14.32 -10.25
CA CYS A 149 -3.73 -15.59 -9.88
C CYS A 149 -4.77 -16.05 -10.89
N LEU A 150 -5.61 -15.15 -11.41
CA LEU A 150 -6.60 -15.48 -12.44
C LEU A 150 -5.96 -15.79 -13.79
N ALA A 151 -4.90 -15.06 -14.17
CA ALA A 151 -4.16 -15.31 -15.41
C ALA A 151 -3.46 -16.68 -15.42
N GLY A 152 -3.14 -17.24 -14.25
CA GLY A 152 -2.55 -18.57 -14.12
C GLY A 152 -3.54 -19.74 -14.23
N ILE A 153 -4.84 -19.49 -14.35
CA ILE A 153 -5.85 -20.55 -14.44
C ILE A 153 -5.85 -21.16 -15.85
N THR A 154 -5.62 -22.48 -15.93
CA THR A 154 -5.56 -23.23 -17.19
C THR A 154 -6.93 -23.72 -17.68
N ALA A 155 -7.93 -23.80 -16.79
CA ALA A 155 -9.31 -24.20 -17.08
C ALA A 155 -10.21 -22.95 -17.21
N PRO A 156 -10.61 -22.53 -18.42
CA PRO A 156 -11.36 -21.27 -18.62
C PRO A 156 -12.67 -21.18 -17.83
N GLU A 157 -13.36 -22.31 -17.64
CA GLU A 157 -14.59 -22.42 -16.85
C GLU A 157 -14.39 -22.08 -15.36
N ALA A 158 -13.17 -22.22 -14.84
CA ALA A 158 -12.83 -21.92 -13.46
C ALA A 158 -12.51 -20.43 -13.22
N VAL A 159 -12.28 -19.64 -14.28
CA VAL A 159 -11.88 -18.23 -14.16
C VAL A 159 -12.97 -17.39 -13.52
N ARG A 160 -14.20 -17.46 -14.04
CA ARG A 160 -15.33 -16.66 -13.55
C ARG A 160 -15.77 -16.99 -12.12
N PRO A 161 -15.92 -18.27 -11.71
CA PRO A 161 -16.22 -18.58 -10.32
C PRO A 161 -15.09 -18.19 -9.37
N THR A 162 -13.82 -18.30 -9.79
CA THR A 162 -12.67 -17.88 -8.97
C THR A 162 -12.63 -16.36 -8.83
N PHE A 163 -12.89 -15.60 -9.90
CA PHE A 163 -13.03 -14.15 -9.86
C PHE A 163 -14.08 -13.72 -8.83
N ASN A 164 -15.28 -14.31 -8.87
CA ASN A 164 -16.36 -13.99 -7.94
C ASN A 164 -15.98 -14.31 -6.48
N ARG A 165 -15.28 -15.43 -6.25
CA ARG A 165 -14.82 -15.82 -4.90
C ARG A 165 -13.76 -14.87 -4.37
N LEU A 166 -12.79 -14.48 -5.19
CA LEU A 166 -11.75 -13.52 -4.82
C LEU A 166 -12.35 -12.13 -4.55
N LEU A 167 -13.34 -11.71 -5.35
CA LEU A 167 -14.03 -10.43 -5.14
C LEU A 167 -14.82 -10.44 -3.83
N ALA A 168 -15.60 -11.50 -3.58
CA ALA A 168 -16.32 -11.70 -2.33
C ALA A 168 -15.35 -11.74 -1.14
N TRP A 169 -14.20 -12.39 -1.30
CA TRP A 169 -13.15 -12.43 -0.29
C TRP A 169 -12.59 -11.03 0.00
N GLY A 170 -12.26 -10.25 -1.03
CA GLY A 170 -11.75 -8.88 -0.88
C GLY A 170 -12.71 -7.99 -0.07
N PHE A 171 -13.99 -7.96 -0.44
CA PHE A 171 -15.01 -7.20 0.29
C PHE A 171 -15.23 -7.72 1.72
N SER A 172 -15.19 -9.04 1.93
CA SER A 172 -15.34 -9.62 3.25
C SER A 172 -14.16 -9.25 4.16
N MET A 173 -12.93 -9.29 3.62
CA MET A 173 -11.71 -8.98 4.36
C MET A 173 -11.59 -7.51 4.72
N THR A 174 -12.23 -6.60 3.99
CA THR A 174 -12.34 -5.20 4.41
C THR A 174 -13.08 -5.07 5.74
N GLY A 175 -14.21 -5.76 5.90
CA GLY A 175 -14.97 -5.75 7.16
C GLY A 175 -14.21 -6.45 8.29
N VAL A 176 -13.63 -7.62 8.00
CA VAL A 176 -12.82 -8.37 8.97
C VAL A 176 -11.60 -7.57 9.43
N GLY A 177 -10.90 -6.92 8.50
CA GLY A 177 -9.75 -6.05 8.80
C GLY A 177 -10.13 -4.83 9.63
N ALA A 178 -11.26 -4.19 9.33
CA ALA A 178 -11.78 -3.09 10.14
C ALA A 178 -12.06 -3.51 11.58
N VAL A 179 -12.74 -4.64 11.77
CA VAL A 179 -13.05 -5.18 13.11
C VAL A 179 -11.78 -5.62 13.83
N LEU A 180 -10.84 -6.29 13.15
CA LEU A 180 -9.56 -6.72 13.72
C LEU A 180 -8.71 -5.52 14.16
N CYS A 181 -8.51 -4.54 13.29
CA CYS A 181 -7.75 -3.33 13.64
C CYS A 181 -8.41 -2.60 14.80
N TRP A 182 -9.74 -2.45 14.77
CA TRP A 182 -10.46 -1.85 15.87
C TRP A 182 -10.25 -2.60 17.20
N LEU A 183 -10.43 -3.92 17.20
CA LEU A 183 -10.25 -4.74 18.40
C LEU A 183 -8.80 -4.76 18.89
N MET A 184 -7.82 -4.90 18.00
CA MET A 184 -6.41 -5.00 18.39
C MET A 184 -5.90 -3.69 18.98
N PHE A 185 -6.10 -2.56 18.30
CA PHE A 185 -5.63 -1.27 18.78
C PHE A 185 -6.43 -0.76 19.99
N ARG A 186 -7.69 -1.21 20.16
CA ARG A 186 -8.52 -0.85 21.33
C ARG A 186 -8.25 -1.72 22.56
N VAL A 187 -8.18 -3.04 22.40
CA VAL A 187 -8.12 -4.00 23.53
C VAL A 187 -6.69 -4.25 23.97
N VAL A 188 -5.74 -4.27 23.04
CA VAL A 188 -4.33 -4.61 23.33
C VAL A 188 -3.51 -3.36 23.68
N GLY A 189 -4.00 -2.16 23.34
CA GLY A 189 -3.30 -0.90 23.62
C GLY A 189 -1.94 -0.79 22.92
N LEU A 190 -1.80 -1.47 21.78
CA LEU A 190 -0.66 -1.33 20.88
C LEU A 190 -0.70 0.01 20.14
#